data_AF-A0A7J7K2A5-F1
#
_entry.id   AF-A0A7J7K2A5-F1
#
_cell.length_a   1.000
_cell.length_b   1.000
_cell.length_c   1.000
_cell.angle_alpha   90.00
_cell.angle_beta   90.00
_cell.angle_gamma   90.00
#
_symmetry.space_group_name_H-M   'P 1'
#
loop_
_entity.id
_entity.type
_entity.pdbx_description
1 polymer ?
#
loop_
_entity_poly.entity_id
_entity_poly.type
_entity_poly.pdbx_seq_one_letter_code
_entity_poly.pdbx_strand_id
1 'polypeptide(L)'
;MNVQLELNSDPMGFTLLFEFDENEYFTDKVLTKTYTMQSSADENDPFGFEGPEIISCKGCSIHWKEGKNVTLMNMKKKQKNAKTGNIRIVTKEVQVDSFFNFFSPPEVPEDPSAEIDADVEALLQADFQIGHFIRERIVPHAVLYFTGDIDTDDEEDGEGDDDMDEDYEDYDEECDPDYDPSKDVQGGKDCKSQ
;
A
#
# COMPACT_ATOMS: atom_id res chain seq x y z
N MET A 1 1.62 5.06 19.09
CA MET A 1 2.55 4.79 17.98
C MET A 1 3.70 5.76 18.06
N ASN A 2 4.93 5.26 17.94
CA ASN A 2 6.16 6.04 17.91
C ASN A 2 6.96 5.66 16.66
N VAL A 3 7.64 6.61 16.02
CA VAL A 3 8.44 6.36 14.81
C VAL A 3 9.89 6.76 15.10
N GLN A 4 10.80 5.80 14.98
CA GLN A 4 12.23 5.99 15.22
C GLN A 4 13.02 5.76 13.94
N LEU A 5 14.19 6.41 13.86
CA LEU A 5 15.15 6.29 12.77
C LEU A 5 16.44 5.66 13.31
N GLU A 6 16.86 4.56 12.70
CA GLU A 6 18.18 3.95 12.91
C GLU A 6 19.03 4.10 11.65
N LEU A 7 20.30 4.52 11.81
CA LEU A 7 21.24 4.65 10.69
C LEU A 7 22.10 3.40 10.58
N ASN A 8 22.21 2.86 9.38
CA ASN A 8 23.00 1.68 9.06
C ASN A 8 24.29 2.09 8.36
N SER A 9 25.43 1.57 8.82
CA SER A 9 26.75 1.88 8.22
C SER A 9 27.26 0.81 7.25
N ASP A 10 26.75 -0.43 7.34
CA ASP A 10 27.15 -1.54 6.48
C ASP A 10 26.00 -2.56 6.33
N PRO A 11 25.33 -2.63 5.15
CA PRO A 11 25.43 -1.66 4.06
C PRO A 11 24.93 -0.28 4.53
N MET A 12 25.41 0.79 3.88
CA MET A 12 24.97 2.14 4.21
C MET A 12 23.46 2.28 3.97
N GLY A 13 22.74 2.91 4.90
CA GLY A 13 21.30 3.06 4.78
C GLY A 13 20.66 3.54 6.06
N PHE A 14 19.35 3.35 6.16
CA PHE A 14 18.60 3.64 7.38
C PHE A 14 17.38 2.72 7.51
N THR A 15 16.89 2.57 8.73
CA THR A 15 15.70 1.80 9.06
C THR A 15 14.73 2.70 9.81
N LEU A 16 13.48 2.72 9.35
CA LEU A 16 12.35 3.32 10.04
C LEU A 16 11.69 2.23 10.92
N LEU A 17 11.56 2.51 12.21
CA LEU A 17 10.95 1.62 13.20
C LEU A 17 9.63 2.23 13.67
N PHE A 18 8.53 1.57 13.35
CA PHE A 18 7.19 1.97 13.75
C PHE A 18 6.77 1.13 14.95
N GLU A 19 6.87 1.70 16.15
CA GLU A 19 6.47 1.06 17.39
C GLU A 19 4.98 1.26 17.65
N PHE A 20 4.27 0.14 17.82
CA PHE A 20 2.85 0.09 18.11
C PHE A 20 2.61 -0.49 19.50
N ASP A 21 1.64 0.09 20.19
CA ASP A 21 1.06 -0.54 21.37
C ASP A 21 0.30 -1.80 20.98
N GLU A 22 -0.01 -2.64 21.97
CA GLU A 22 -0.89 -3.79 21.77
C GLU A 22 -2.23 -3.31 21.16
N ASN A 23 -2.58 -3.89 20.01
CA ASN A 23 -3.73 -3.46 19.21
C ASN A 23 -4.52 -4.66 18.69
N GLU A 24 -5.69 -4.43 18.11
CA GLU A 24 -6.60 -5.49 17.65
C GLU A 24 -6.30 -6.02 16.25
N TYR A 25 -5.30 -5.46 15.54
CA TYR A 25 -5.07 -5.73 14.12
C TYR A 25 -3.95 -6.73 13.88
N PHE A 26 -2.81 -6.59 14.57
CA PHE A 26 -1.64 -7.44 14.40
C PHE A 26 -0.93 -7.67 15.74
N THR A 27 0.01 -8.62 15.77
CA THR A 27 0.75 -8.96 17.00
C THR A 27 2.12 -8.29 17.11
N ASP A 28 2.63 -7.71 16.01
CA ASP A 28 3.93 -7.05 15.98
C ASP A 28 3.95 -5.79 16.82
N LYS A 29 4.98 -5.64 17.65
CA LYS A 29 5.24 -4.41 18.40
C LYS A 29 5.97 -3.37 17.58
N VAL A 30 6.79 -3.81 16.63
CA VAL A 30 7.60 -2.93 15.79
C VAL A 30 7.51 -3.42 14.36
N LEU A 31 7.04 -2.55 13.46
CA LEU A 31 7.14 -2.76 12.01
C LEU A 31 8.36 -1.99 11.50
N THR A 32 9.14 -2.61 10.61
CA THR A 32 10.40 -2.05 10.14
C THR A 32 10.37 -1.84 8.63
N LYS A 33 10.89 -0.70 8.20
CA LYS A 33 11.18 -0.42 6.79
C LYS A 33 12.63 0.00 6.64
N THR A 34 13.41 -0.77 5.90
CA THR A 34 14.84 -0.55 5.70
C THR A 34 15.10 -0.06 4.29
N TYR A 35 15.94 0.97 4.17
CA TYR A 35 16.44 1.50 2.93
C TYR A 35 17.94 1.34 2.87
N THR A 36 18.44 0.79 1.77
CA THR A 36 19.87 0.75 1.46
C THR A 36 20.19 1.93 0.57
N MET A 37 21.33 2.56 0.84
CA MET A 37 21.78 3.74 0.12
C MET A 37 23.16 3.52 -0.50
N GLN A 38 23.40 4.18 -1.62
CA GLN A 38 24.70 4.25 -2.28
C GLN A 38 25.27 5.65 -2.16
N SER A 39 26.49 5.78 -1.62
CA SER A 39 27.19 7.08 -1.44
C SER A 39 28.51 7.16 -2.22
N SER A 40 28.81 6.14 -3.02
CA SER A 40 30.00 6.10 -3.86
C SER A 40 29.59 6.07 -5.31
N ALA A 41 30.35 6.79 -6.15
CA ALA A 41 30.16 6.74 -7.59
C ALA A 41 30.29 5.29 -8.11
N ASP A 42 29.46 4.94 -9.09
CA ASP A 42 29.64 3.69 -9.83
C ASP A 42 30.96 3.77 -10.61
N GLU A 43 31.75 2.70 -10.58
CA GLU A 43 32.98 2.62 -11.37
C GLU A 43 32.70 2.63 -12.89
N ASN A 44 31.50 2.19 -13.30
CA ASN A 44 31.05 2.14 -14.69
C ASN A 44 30.40 3.45 -15.15
N ASP A 45 29.86 4.24 -14.23
CA ASP A 45 29.39 5.61 -14.49
C ASP A 45 29.81 6.60 -13.39
N PRO A 46 31.09 7.04 -13.40
CA PRO A 46 31.62 7.92 -12.36
C PRO A 46 31.00 9.32 -12.33
N PHE A 47 30.34 9.73 -13.41
CA PHE A 47 29.72 11.06 -13.54
C PHE A 47 28.24 11.06 -13.17
N GLY A 48 27.59 9.89 -13.08
CA GLY A 48 26.21 9.75 -12.63
C GLY A 48 26.01 9.94 -11.12
N PHE A 49 27.09 10.12 -10.34
CA PHE A 49 26.98 10.33 -8.90
C PHE A 49 26.47 11.74 -8.55
N GLU A 50 25.19 11.83 -8.19
CA GLU A 50 24.54 13.09 -7.77
C GLU A 50 24.46 13.25 -6.24
N GLY A 51 24.88 12.24 -5.48
CA GLY A 51 24.89 12.23 -4.02
C GLY A 51 24.42 10.89 -3.46
N PRO A 52 24.24 10.80 -2.12
CA PRO A 52 23.69 9.60 -1.51
C PRO A 52 22.24 9.36 -1.94
N GLU A 53 22.00 8.27 -2.65
CA GLU A 53 20.67 7.89 -3.14
C GLU A 53 20.19 6.57 -2.52
N ILE A 54 18.87 6.37 -2.48
CA ILE A 54 18.27 5.10 -2.06
C ILE A 54 18.27 4.16 -3.27
N ILE A 55 18.89 2.99 -3.12
CA ILE A 55 19.02 2.00 -4.19
C ILE A 55 18.11 0.79 -4.00
N SER A 56 17.69 0.53 -2.77
CA SER A 56 16.77 -0.55 -2.46
C SER A 56 16.01 -0.30 -1.18
N CYS A 57 14.83 -0.91 -1.08
CA CYS A 57 14.04 -0.92 0.12
C CYS A 57 13.61 -2.34 0.49
N LYS A 58 13.36 -2.55 1.78
CA LYS A 58 12.88 -3.82 2.32
C LYS A 58 11.91 -3.55 3.46
N GLY A 59 10.70 -4.06 3.33
CA GLY A 59 9.70 -4.02 4.40
C GLY A 59 9.81 -5.20 5.36
N CYS A 60 8.71 -5.46 6.09
CA CYS A 60 8.60 -6.59 7.01
C CYS A 60 7.23 -7.25 6.88
N SER A 61 7.17 -8.56 7.15
CA SER A 61 5.89 -9.27 7.22
C SER A 61 5.09 -8.85 8.46
N ILE A 62 3.83 -8.47 8.25
CA ILE A 62 2.90 -8.11 9.33
C ILE A 62 2.11 -9.36 9.74
N HIS A 63 2.11 -9.67 11.02
CA HIS A 63 1.38 -10.79 11.62
C HIS A 63 -0.04 -10.36 11.99
N TRP A 64 -0.89 -10.25 10.98
CA TRP A 64 -2.31 -9.91 11.14
C TRP A 64 -3.07 -10.92 12.00
N LYS A 65 -3.93 -10.41 12.86
CA LYS A 65 -4.95 -11.20 13.57
C LYS A 65 -6.06 -11.61 12.59
N GLU A 66 -6.80 -12.65 12.95
CA GLU A 66 -7.82 -13.25 12.09
C GLU A 66 -8.86 -12.21 11.63
N GLY A 67 -9.03 -12.07 10.30
CA GLY A 67 -9.99 -11.14 9.69
C GLY A 67 -9.64 -9.65 9.86
N LYS A 68 -8.40 -9.33 10.25
CA LYS A 68 -7.95 -7.95 10.51
C LYS A 68 -6.91 -7.43 9.54
N ASN A 69 -6.60 -8.19 8.49
CA ASN A 69 -5.71 -7.73 7.45
C ASN A 69 -6.40 -6.63 6.62
N VAL A 70 -5.95 -5.38 6.81
CA VAL A 70 -6.51 -4.21 6.11
C VAL A 70 -5.88 -3.99 4.73
N THR A 71 -4.91 -4.81 4.31
CA THR A 71 -4.37 -4.78 2.94
C THR A 71 -5.17 -5.65 1.98
N LEU A 72 -6.15 -6.43 2.49
CA LEU A 72 -6.99 -7.33 1.70
C LEU A 72 -8.46 -7.07 1.96
N MET A 73 -9.25 -7.14 0.89
CA MET A 73 -10.71 -7.09 0.95
C MET A 73 -11.31 -8.36 0.33
N ASN A 74 -12.32 -8.92 0.99
CA ASN A 74 -13.04 -10.10 0.53
C ASN A 74 -14.18 -9.71 -0.43
N MET A 75 -13.99 -9.91 -1.73
CA MET A 75 -15.03 -9.72 -2.74
C MET A 75 -15.80 -11.02 -3.00
N LYS A 76 -17.13 -10.98 -2.91
CA LYS A 76 -18.01 -12.12 -3.23
C LYS A 76 -18.44 -12.06 -4.69
N LYS A 77 -18.09 -13.07 -5.49
CA LYS A 77 -18.51 -13.19 -6.89
C LYS A 77 -19.52 -14.33 -7.07
N LYS A 78 -20.73 -14.01 -7.51
CA LYS A 78 -21.74 -15.00 -7.91
C LYS A 78 -21.29 -15.67 -9.22
N GLN A 79 -21.02 -16.97 -9.18
CA GLN A 79 -20.67 -17.78 -10.34
C GLN A 79 -21.83 -18.70 -10.70
N LYS A 80 -22.35 -18.56 -11.93
CA LYS A 80 -23.38 -19.44 -12.48
C LYS A 80 -22.75 -20.53 -13.31
N ASN A 81 -23.02 -21.79 -12.98
CA ASN A 81 -22.59 -22.92 -13.80
C ASN A 81 -23.43 -22.97 -15.08
N ALA A 82 -22.79 -22.79 -16.24
CA ALA A 82 -23.46 -22.74 -17.53
C ALA A 82 -24.24 -24.03 -17.89
N LYS A 83 -23.84 -25.19 -17.35
CA LYS A 83 -24.47 -26.49 -17.65
C LYS A 83 -25.61 -26.84 -16.71
N THR A 84 -25.45 -26.56 -15.42
CA THR A 84 -26.42 -26.97 -14.38
C THR A 84 -27.31 -25.83 -13.90
N GLY A 85 -27.02 -24.58 -14.29
CA GLY A 85 -27.77 -23.39 -13.85
C GLY A 85 -27.53 -22.99 -12.39
N ASN A 86 -26.83 -23.83 -11.61
CA ASN A 86 -26.55 -23.60 -10.20
C ASN A 86 -25.65 -22.38 -9.99
N ILE A 87 -26.02 -21.54 -9.03
CA ILE A 87 -25.25 -20.35 -8.63
C ILE A 87 -24.48 -20.71 -7.36
N ARG A 88 -23.17 -20.46 -7.36
CA ARG A 88 -22.30 -20.54 -6.19
C ARG A 88 -21.71 -19.16 -5.92
N ILE A 89 -21.58 -18.78 -4.67
CA ILE A 89 -20.85 -17.56 -4.28
C ILE A 89 -19.41 -17.96 -4.01
N VAL A 90 -18.47 -17.32 -4.70
CA VAL A 90 -17.03 -17.52 -4.50
C VAL A 90 -16.48 -16.25 -3.87
N THR A 91 -15.91 -16.36 -2.67
CA THR A 91 -15.15 -15.27 -2.05
C THR A 91 -13.74 -15.25 -2.65
N LYS A 92 -13.31 -14.09 -3.12
CA LYS A 92 -11.95 -13.83 -3.60
C LYS A 92 -11.36 -12.70 -2.75
N GLU A 93 -10.18 -12.92 -2.21
CA GLU A 93 -9.40 -11.84 -1.59
C GLU A 93 -8.73 -11.01 -2.69
N VAL A 94 -8.88 -9.71 -2.59
CA VAL A 94 -8.31 -8.71 -3.50
C VAL A 94 -7.50 -7.74 -2.67
N GLN A 95 -6.30 -7.40 -3.13
CA GLN A 95 -5.47 -6.39 -2.47
C GLN A 95 -6.13 -5.02 -2.60
N VAL A 96 -6.11 -4.24 -1.53
CA VAL A 96 -6.66 -2.89 -1.48
C VAL A 96 -5.60 -1.90 -1.01
N ASP A 97 -5.82 -0.64 -1.34
CA ASP A 97 -4.93 0.44 -0.94
C ASP A 97 -4.94 0.61 0.57
N SER A 98 -3.75 0.53 1.14
CA SER A 98 -3.53 0.60 2.57
C SER A 98 -2.14 1.15 2.82
N PHE A 99 -2.01 2.02 3.82
CA PHE A 99 -0.70 2.46 4.32
C PHE A 99 0.23 1.26 4.61
N PHE A 100 -0.33 0.15 5.07
CA PHE A 100 0.47 -1.03 5.43
C PHE A 100 1.08 -1.76 4.22
N ASN A 101 0.67 -1.44 2.98
CA ASN A 101 1.38 -1.87 1.78
C ASN A 101 2.82 -1.32 1.74
N PHE A 102 3.10 -0.22 2.45
CA PHE A 102 4.45 0.32 2.64
C PHE A 102 5.43 -0.68 3.24
N PHE A 103 4.96 -1.66 4.02
CA PHE A 103 5.81 -2.72 4.59
C PHE A 103 5.97 -3.94 3.67
N SER A 104 5.37 -3.91 2.48
CA SER A 104 5.47 -4.94 1.46
C SER A 104 5.78 -4.31 0.10
N PRO A 105 6.94 -3.63 -0.03
CA PRO A 105 7.33 -3.00 -1.29
C PRO A 105 7.49 -4.05 -2.39
N PRO A 106 7.35 -3.66 -3.68
CA PRO A 106 7.65 -4.54 -4.79
C PRO A 106 9.07 -5.11 -4.72
N GLU A 107 9.26 -6.35 -5.17
CA GLU A 107 10.59 -6.96 -5.23
C GLU A 107 11.37 -6.42 -6.43
N VAL A 108 12.60 -5.96 -6.18
CA VAL A 108 13.56 -5.60 -7.23
C VAL A 108 14.28 -6.89 -7.65
N PRO A 109 14.29 -7.24 -8.96
CA PRO A 109 15.07 -8.38 -9.44
C PRO A 109 16.55 -8.26 -9.07
N GLU A 110 17.17 -9.37 -8.67
CA GLU A 110 18.62 -9.41 -8.38
C GLU A 110 19.48 -9.31 -9.65
N ASP A 111 18.91 -9.63 -10.81
CA ASP A 111 19.57 -9.55 -12.11
C ASP A 111 19.53 -8.10 -12.63
N PRO A 112 20.67 -7.41 -12.76
CA PRO A 112 20.72 -6.04 -13.27
C PRO A 112 20.25 -5.90 -14.72
N SER A 113 20.16 -7.01 -15.46
CA SER A 113 19.68 -7.04 -16.84
C SER A 113 18.19 -7.34 -16.98
N ALA A 114 17.50 -7.64 -15.88
CA ALA A 114 16.06 -7.83 -15.89
C ALA A 114 15.35 -6.48 -16.00
N GLU A 115 14.50 -6.34 -17.01
CA GLU A 115 13.63 -5.17 -17.14
C GLU A 115 12.60 -5.16 -15.99
N ILE A 116 12.55 -4.05 -15.26
CA ILE A 116 11.53 -3.78 -14.26
C ILE A 116 10.36 -3.14 -15.00
N ASP A 117 9.14 -3.58 -14.69
CA ASP A 117 7.93 -2.98 -15.24
C ASP A 117 7.82 -1.51 -14.80
N ALA A 118 7.42 -0.61 -15.70
CA ALA A 118 7.33 0.83 -15.43
C ALA A 118 6.40 1.14 -14.24
N ASP A 119 5.35 0.34 -14.05
CA ASP A 119 4.44 0.50 -12.91
C ASP A 119 5.14 0.12 -11.59
N VAL A 120 5.98 -0.91 -11.61
CA VAL A 120 6.78 -1.33 -10.45
C VAL A 120 7.84 -0.28 -10.10
N GLU A 121 8.50 0.28 -11.12
CA GLU A 121 9.46 1.37 -10.96
C GLU A 121 8.82 2.61 -10.33
N ALA A 122 7.63 3.02 -10.82
CA ALA A 122 6.88 4.14 -10.26
C ALA A 122 6.50 3.92 -8.78
N LEU A 123 6.07 2.70 -8.43
CA LEU A 123 5.75 2.34 -7.04
C LEU A 123 6.98 2.38 -6.13
N LEU A 124 8.13 1.91 -6.60
CA LEU A 124 9.40 1.97 -5.85
C LEU A 124 9.87 3.41 -5.66
N GLN A 125 9.76 4.25 -6.68
CA GLN A 125 10.13 5.65 -6.58
C GLN A 125 9.25 6.40 -5.58
N ALA A 126 7.94 6.18 -5.61
CA ALA A 126 7.02 6.73 -4.60
C ALA A 126 7.38 6.24 -3.19
N ASP A 127 7.74 4.95 -3.05
CA ASP A 127 8.18 4.40 -1.77
C ASP A 127 9.45 5.07 -1.23
N PHE A 128 10.43 5.33 -2.09
CA PHE A 128 11.67 6.03 -1.74
C PHE A 128 11.40 7.47 -1.32
N GLN A 129 10.49 8.17 -2.01
CA GLN A 129 10.05 9.52 -1.64
C GLN A 129 9.40 9.53 -0.25
N ILE A 130 8.51 8.58 0.04
CA ILE A 130 7.89 8.44 1.36
C ILE A 130 8.96 8.17 2.43
N GLY A 131 9.88 7.25 2.18
CA GLY A 131 10.97 6.93 3.10
C GLY A 131 11.87 8.12 3.40
N HIS A 132 12.24 8.87 2.36
CA HIS A 132 13.02 10.12 2.47
C HIS A 132 12.26 11.18 3.26
N PHE A 133 10.97 11.39 2.95
CA PHE A 133 10.13 12.36 3.63
C PHE A 133 9.97 12.05 5.12
N ILE A 134 9.75 10.79 5.49
CA ILE A 134 9.65 10.40 6.90
C ILE A 134 10.98 10.68 7.63
N ARG A 135 12.11 10.32 7.01
CA ARG A 135 13.45 10.51 7.57
C ARG A 135 13.81 11.99 7.77
N GLU A 136 13.63 12.82 6.74
CA GLU A 136 14.15 14.19 6.73
C GLU A 136 13.15 15.22 7.27
N ARG A 137 11.84 14.95 7.12
CA ARG A 137 10.79 15.90 7.52
C ARG A 137 10.04 15.43 8.76
N ILE A 138 9.42 14.24 8.72
CA ILE A 138 8.51 13.80 9.79
C ILE A 138 9.24 13.55 11.11
N VAL A 139 10.28 12.71 11.11
CA VAL A 139 10.98 12.33 12.35
C VAL A 139 11.60 13.56 13.07
N PRO A 140 12.32 14.47 12.38
CA PRO A 140 12.90 15.64 13.05
C PRO A 140 11.87 16.69 13.48
N HIS A 141 10.74 16.80 12.78
CA HIS A 141 9.74 17.86 12.99
C HIS A 141 8.36 17.32 13.42
N ALA A 142 8.31 16.15 14.06
CA ALA A 142 7.06 15.45 14.38
C ALA A 142 6.05 16.32 15.16
N VAL A 143 6.54 17.17 16.07
CA VAL A 143 5.68 18.09 16.84
C VAL A 143 5.02 19.13 15.93
N LEU A 144 5.76 19.70 14.96
CA LEU A 144 5.23 20.71 14.05
C LEU A 144 4.19 20.11 13.09
N TYR A 145 4.44 18.90 12.57
CA TYR A 145 3.45 18.16 11.79
C TYR A 145 2.22 17.78 12.63
N PHE A 146 2.40 17.47 13.91
CA PHE A 146 1.29 17.15 14.82
C PHE A 146 0.45 18.38 15.17
N THR A 147 1.08 19.54 15.39
CA THR A 147 0.37 20.79 15.71
C THR A 147 -0.19 21.49 14.47
N GLY A 148 0.35 21.18 13.29
CA GLY A 148 -0.01 21.84 12.03
C GLY A 148 0.70 23.19 11.83
N ASP A 149 1.78 23.46 12.57
CA ASP A 149 2.53 24.72 12.53
C ASP A 149 3.56 24.78 11.38
N ILE A 150 3.54 23.83 10.45
CA ILE A 150 4.36 23.88 9.23
C ILE A 150 3.60 24.69 8.18
N ASP A 151 4.18 25.81 7.75
CA ASP A 151 3.74 26.49 6.53
C ASP A 151 4.03 25.57 5.34
N THR A 152 2.98 24.98 4.78
CA THR A 152 3.04 24.19 3.54
C THR A 152 3.13 25.07 2.28
N ASP A 153 3.05 26.40 2.45
CA ASP A 153 2.92 27.38 1.37
C ASP A 153 4.25 27.69 0.65
N ASP A 154 5.39 27.14 1.09
CA ASP A 154 6.69 27.29 0.41
C ASP A 154 6.97 26.20 -0.66
N GLU A 155 6.00 25.31 -0.98
CA GLU A 155 6.13 24.26 -2.01
C GLU A 155 5.06 24.33 -3.13
N GLU A 156 4.71 25.54 -3.60
CA GLU A 156 4.01 25.73 -4.89
C GLU A 156 5.02 26.14 -5.97
N ASP A 157 5.49 25.17 -6.76
CA ASP A 157 6.04 25.38 -8.11
C ASP A 157 6.12 24.03 -8.86
N GLY A 158 5.09 23.68 -9.64
CA GLY A 158 5.17 22.51 -10.53
C GLY A 158 3.87 21.97 -11.15
N GLU A 159 3.09 22.84 -11.80
CA GLU A 159 2.12 22.54 -12.88
C GLU A 159 1.09 21.42 -12.67
N GLY A 160 -0.16 21.84 -12.41
CA GLY A 160 -1.34 20.98 -12.50
C GLY A 160 -1.64 20.57 -13.93
N ASP A 161 -1.73 19.26 -14.13
CA ASP A 161 -2.45 18.61 -15.23
C ASP A 161 -3.50 17.68 -14.60
N ASP A 162 -4.57 18.28 -14.10
CA ASP A 162 -5.78 17.58 -13.63
C ASP A 162 -6.62 17.18 -14.86
N ASP A 163 -6.21 16.10 -15.54
CA ASP A 163 -7.07 15.32 -16.44
C ASP A 163 -7.20 13.88 -15.88
N MET A 164 -7.72 13.78 -14.65
CA MET A 164 -8.22 12.52 -14.09
C MET A 164 -9.62 12.24 -14.64
N ASP A 165 -9.67 11.44 -15.71
CA ASP A 165 -10.90 10.85 -16.25
C ASP A 165 -11.41 9.80 -15.23
N GLU A 166 -12.33 10.20 -14.35
CA GLU A 166 -12.99 9.34 -13.36
C GLU A 166 -13.94 8.34 -14.05
N ASP A 167 -13.42 7.21 -14.50
CA ASP A 167 -14.25 6.03 -14.81
C ASP A 167 -14.64 5.34 -13.50
N TYR A 168 -15.67 5.87 -12.83
CA TYR A 168 -16.36 5.19 -11.74
C TYR A 168 -17.03 3.92 -12.27
N GLU A 169 -16.34 2.78 -12.19
CA GLU A 169 -17.04 1.50 -12.22
C GLU A 169 -17.90 1.37 -10.96
N ASP A 170 -19.20 1.55 -11.15
CA ASP A 170 -20.30 1.32 -10.22
C ASP A 170 -20.16 -0.05 -9.51
N TYR A 171 -19.56 -0.04 -8.32
CA TYR A 171 -19.53 -1.21 -7.45
C TYR A 171 -20.92 -1.43 -6.86
N ASP A 172 -21.66 -2.31 -7.53
CA ASP A 172 -22.96 -2.88 -7.14
C ASP A 172 -23.17 -2.89 -5.62
N GLU A 173 -24.21 -2.19 -5.20
CA GLU A 173 -24.66 -1.84 -3.85
C GLU A 173 -25.15 -3.09 -3.06
N GLU A 174 -24.36 -4.15 -3.01
CA GLU A 174 -24.60 -5.34 -2.17
C GLU A 174 -23.43 -5.59 -1.19
N CYS A 175 -22.88 -4.52 -0.62
CA CYS A 175 -22.02 -4.61 0.57
C CYS A 175 -22.84 -4.39 1.86
N ASP A 176 -23.86 -5.24 2.09
CA ASP A 176 -24.52 -5.33 3.39
C ASP A 176 -23.88 -6.46 4.23
N PRO A 177 -23.14 -6.14 5.31
CA PRO A 177 -22.58 -7.14 6.22
C PRO A 177 -23.65 -7.96 6.97
N ASP A 178 -24.92 -7.53 6.97
CA ASP A 178 -26.06 -8.19 7.63
C ASP A 178 -27.01 -8.92 6.65
N TYR A 179 -26.62 -9.07 5.37
CA TYR A 179 -27.48 -9.70 4.37
C TYR A 179 -27.79 -11.19 4.69
N ASP A 180 -29.07 -11.46 5.01
CA ASP A 180 -29.61 -12.79 5.30
C ASP A 180 -30.31 -13.37 4.04
N PRO A 181 -29.69 -14.34 3.35
CA PRO A 181 -30.23 -14.92 2.11
C PRO A 181 -31.52 -15.73 2.30
N SER A 182 -31.99 -15.95 3.54
CA SER A 182 -33.26 -16.62 3.80
C SER A 182 -34.49 -15.74 3.55
N LYS A 183 -34.32 -14.42 3.43
CA LYS A 183 -35.42 -13.46 3.23
C LYS A 183 -35.87 -13.29 1.77
N ASP A 184 -35.02 -13.62 0.79
CA ASP A 184 -35.31 -13.38 -0.64
C ASP A 184 -36.03 -14.54 -1.35
N VAL A 185 -36.34 -15.63 -0.65
CA VAL A 185 -36.97 -16.81 -1.26
C VAL A 185 -38.51 -16.67 -1.39
N GLN A 186 -39.13 -15.60 -0.88
CA GLN A 186 -40.60 -15.52 -0.79
C GLN A 186 -41.32 -14.63 -1.85
N GLY A 187 -40.63 -14.11 -2.88
CA GLY A 187 -41.19 -13.09 -3.79
C GLY A 187 -41.75 -13.54 -5.14
N GLY A 188 -41.88 -14.85 -5.42
CA GLY A 188 -42.18 -15.36 -6.77
C GLY A 188 -43.52 -16.08 -6.91
N LYS A 189 -44.66 -15.43 -6.62
CA LYS A 189 -45.98 -15.93 -7.05
C LYS A 189 -46.88 -14.82 -7.59
N ASP A 190 -47.36 -15.09 -8.80
CA ASP A 190 -48.55 -14.58 -9.48
C ASP A 190 -48.53 -13.13 -10.02
N CYS A 191 -48.49 -13.03 -11.35
CA CYS A 191 -49.31 -12.07 -12.10
C CYS A 191 -49.54 -12.62 -13.53
N LYS A 192 -50.64 -13.35 -13.69
CA LYS A 192 -51.31 -13.56 -14.99
C LYS A 192 -52.29 -12.41 -15.22
N SER A 193 -52.28 -11.82 -16.41
CA SER A 193 -53.41 -11.07 -16.98
C SER A 193 -53.30 -11.31 -18.50
N GLN A 194 -54.19 -12.09 -19.13
CA GLN A 194 -55.55 -11.72 -19.60
C GLN A 194 -55.59 -10.45 -20.43
#